data_AF-A0A1A8NDC7-F1
#
_entry.id   AF-A0A1A8NDC7-F1
#
_cell.length_a   1.000
_cell.length_b   1.000
_cell.length_c   1.000
_cell.angle_alpha   90.00
_cell.angle_beta   90.00
_cell.angle_gamma   90.00
#
_symmetry.space_group_name_H-M   'P 1'
#
loop_
_entity.id
_entity.type
_entity.pdbx_description
1 polymer ?
#
loop_
_entity_poly.entity_id
_entity_poly.type
_entity_poly.pdbx_seq_one_letter_code
_entity_poly.pdbx_strand_id
1 'polypeptide(L)'
;CLRVFFYTPNTQMFDQETVCKNVTPREDKLRKLTDVYFKEGWVYFHPSVYFISSTTKTWQESRKDCLQRQADLVIIDTKEEQDFTRQFHKLTWIGLYNDTVTGQWTWVDGTPLKKSYWGTGEPNKFEG
;
A
#
# COMPACT_ATOMS: atom_id res chain seq x y z
N CYS A 1 2.91 -0.61 3.66
CA CYS A 1 1.56 -0.91 4.13
C CYS A 1 0.62 -1.28 2.99
N LEU A 2 -0.31 -2.17 3.30
CA LEU A 2 -0.94 -3.19 2.45
C LEU A 2 -1.68 -2.68 1.20
N ARG A 3 -1.68 -3.55 0.18
CA ARG A 3 -2.61 -3.57 -0.95
C ARG A 3 -3.78 -4.51 -0.66
N VAL A 4 -4.99 -3.97 -0.46
CA VAL A 4 -6.21 -4.79 -0.34
C VAL A 4 -6.79 -4.94 -1.75
N PHE A 5 -6.73 -6.14 -2.33
CA PHE A 5 -7.36 -6.38 -3.63
C PHE A 5 -8.86 -6.63 -3.46
N PHE A 6 -9.68 -5.68 -3.94
CA PHE A 6 -11.05 -5.97 -4.34
C PHE A 6 -11.17 -5.75 -5.85
N TYR A 7 -11.24 -6.84 -6.60
CA TYR A 7 -11.50 -6.83 -8.04
C TYR A 7 -12.99 -6.57 -8.29
N THR A 8 -13.31 -5.54 -9.08
CA THR A 8 -14.56 -5.42 -9.84
C THR A 8 -14.30 -4.65 -11.15
N PRO A 9 -14.63 -5.20 -12.34
CA PRO A 9 -14.48 -4.49 -13.61
C PRO A 9 -15.71 -3.62 -13.92
N ASN A 10 -15.47 -2.38 -14.42
CA ASN A 10 -16.43 -1.37 -14.93
C ASN A 10 -17.49 -0.89 -13.91
N THR A 11 -17.82 0.40 -13.74
CA THR A 11 -18.26 1.37 -14.77
C THR A 11 -18.34 2.78 -14.14
N GLN A 12 -17.89 3.79 -14.90
CA GLN A 12 -18.27 5.23 -14.94
C GLN A 12 -18.37 6.08 -13.64
N MET A 13 -17.51 7.11 -13.61
CA MET A 13 -17.70 8.36 -12.87
C MET A 13 -19.02 9.05 -13.26
N PHE A 14 -19.82 9.48 -12.28
CA PHE A 14 -20.93 10.43 -12.47
C PHE A 14 -21.02 11.43 -11.30
N ASP A 15 -21.51 12.63 -11.64
CA ASP A 15 -21.43 13.91 -10.94
C ASP A 15 -21.96 13.98 -9.49
N GLN A 16 -21.35 14.89 -8.73
CA GLN A 16 -21.75 15.32 -7.40
C GLN A 16 -23.13 16.02 -7.45
N GLU A 17 -24.22 15.29 -7.16
CA GLU A 17 -25.39 15.79 -6.38
C GLU A 17 -26.55 14.78 -6.19
N THR A 18 -26.44 13.50 -6.60
CA THR A 18 -27.55 12.51 -6.40
C THR A 18 -27.14 11.18 -5.75
N VAL A 19 -26.08 11.15 -4.93
CA VAL A 19 -25.48 9.89 -4.41
C VAL A 19 -25.92 9.52 -2.98
N CYS A 20 -27.22 9.62 -2.67
CA CYS A 20 -27.74 9.09 -1.40
C CYS A 20 -28.89 8.09 -1.54
N LYS A 21 -29.30 7.69 -2.76
CA LYS A 21 -30.48 6.82 -2.91
C LYS A 21 -30.25 5.45 -3.53
N ASN A 22 -29.08 5.15 -4.10
CA ASN A 22 -28.79 3.83 -4.66
C ASN A 22 -27.36 3.39 -4.36
N VAL A 23 -26.99 3.27 -3.09
CA VAL A 23 -25.72 2.63 -2.72
C VAL A 23 -25.95 1.13 -2.73
N THR A 24 -25.16 0.38 -3.49
CA THR A 24 -25.25 -1.09 -3.46
C THR A 24 -24.81 -1.60 -2.08
N PRO A 25 -25.33 -2.76 -1.61
CA PRO A 25 -24.91 -3.31 -0.31
C PRO A 25 -23.38 -3.52 -0.18
N ARG A 26 -22.69 -3.71 -1.32
CA ARG A 26 -21.22 -3.83 -1.39
C ARG A 26 -20.53 -2.49 -1.18
N GLU A 27 -21.01 -1.41 -1.78
CA GLU A 27 -20.47 -0.06 -1.61
C GLU A 27 -20.73 0.47 -0.19
N ASP A 28 -21.87 0.13 0.41
CA ASP A 28 -22.16 0.46 1.81
C ASP A 28 -21.22 -0.25 2.79
N LYS A 29 -20.92 -1.52 2.51
CA LYS A 29 -19.95 -2.28 3.29
C LYS A 29 -18.54 -1.71 3.14
N LEU A 30 -18.17 -1.32 1.92
CA LEU A 30 -16.88 -0.70 1.63
C LEU A 30 -16.75 0.64 2.37
N ARG A 31 -17.76 1.50 2.30
CA ARG A 31 -17.81 2.79 3.02
C ARG A 31 -17.66 2.61 4.52
N LYS A 32 -18.42 1.67 5.12
CA LYS A 32 -18.31 1.37 6.55
C LYS A 32 -16.92 0.86 6.93
N LEU A 33 -16.31 0.05 6.08
CA LEU A 33 -14.96 -0.48 6.31
C LEU A 33 -13.91 0.64 6.21
N THR A 34 -14.01 1.52 5.20
CA THR A 34 -13.13 2.68 5.06
C THR A 34 -13.28 3.65 6.23
N ASP A 35 -14.49 3.83 6.77
CA ASP A 35 -14.73 4.68 7.95
C ASP A 35 -14.04 4.12 9.20
N VAL A 36 -13.99 2.79 9.36
CA VAL A 36 -13.26 2.14 10.46
C VAL A 36 -11.76 2.37 10.30
N TYR A 37 -11.21 2.10 9.13
CA TYR A 37 -9.79 2.32 8.85
C TYR A 37 -9.38 3.80 9.01
N PHE A 38 -10.23 4.73 8.59
CA PHE A 38 -9.98 6.16 8.77
C PHE A 38 -9.90 6.55 10.26
N LYS A 39 -10.79 6.00 11.10
CA LYS A 39 -10.76 6.22 12.55
C LYS A 39 -9.49 5.66 13.21
N GLU A 40 -8.92 4.61 12.65
CA GLU A 40 -7.66 4.02 13.09
C GLU A 40 -6.41 4.75 12.51
N GLY A 41 -6.60 5.82 11.74
CA GLY A 41 -5.52 6.62 11.17
C GLY A 41 -4.95 6.07 9.86
N TRP A 42 -5.67 5.20 9.17
CA TRP A 42 -5.29 4.73 7.83
C TRP A 42 -5.74 5.72 6.76
N VAL A 43 -4.98 5.77 5.66
CA VAL A 43 -5.24 6.64 4.52
C VAL A 43 -5.64 5.79 3.32
N TYR A 44 -6.79 6.09 2.71
CA TYR A 44 -7.18 5.45 1.46
C TYR A 44 -6.49 6.12 0.27
N PHE A 45 -5.87 5.32 -0.59
CA PHE A 45 -5.38 5.75 -1.89
C PHE A 45 -5.59 4.63 -2.91
N HIS A 46 -6.43 4.89 -3.90
CA HIS A 46 -7.01 3.87 -4.76
C HIS A 46 -5.97 2.89 -5.36
N PRO A 47 -6.21 1.57 -5.31
CA PRO A 47 -7.35 0.85 -4.70
C PRO A 47 -7.13 0.44 -3.23
N SER A 48 -6.10 0.95 -2.55
CA SER A 48 -5.56 0.39 -1.31
C SER A 48 -5.74 1.30 -0.08
N VAL A 49 -5.50 0.75 1.11
CA VAL A 49 -5.46 1.48 2.39
C VAL A 49 -4.08 1.39 3.01
N TYR A 50 -3.54 2.52 3.43
CA TYR A 50 -2.16 2.66 3.88
C TYR A 50 -2.15 3.12 5.33
N PHE A 51 -1.45 2.35 6.16
CA PHE A 51 -1.03 2.77 7.48
C PHE A 51 0.39 3.33 7.41
N ILE A 52 0.75 4.30 8.24
CA ILE A 52 2.14 4.76 8.33
C ILE A 52 2.54 4.68 9.78
N SER A 53 3.44 3.74 10.09
CA SER A 53 3.99 3.59 11.42
C SER A 53 4.72 4.88 11.83
N SER A 54 4.50 5.31 13.07
CA SER A 54 5.29 6.35 13.73
C SER A 54 6.53 5.79 14.43
N THR A 55 6.67 4.46 14.48
CA THR A 55 7.77 3.77 15.17
C THR A 55 8.84 3.31 14.19
N THR A 56 10.11 3.48 14.57
CA THR A 56 11.26 2.97 13.85
C THR A 56 11.50 1.52 14.26
N LYS A 57 11.57 0.62 13.28
CA LYS A 57 11.78 -0.82 13.42
C LYS A 57 12.68 -1.31 12.30
N THR A 58 13.27 -2.49 12.41
CA THR A 58 13.93 -3.16 11.27
C THR A 58 12.91 -3.54 10.20
N TRP A 59 13.35 -3.88 8.98
CA TRP A 59 12.45 -4.34 7.91
C TRP A 59 11.61 -5.55 8.36
N GLN A 60 12.26 -6.53 9.01
CA GLN A 60 11.64 -7.76 9.49
C GLN A 60 10.57 -7.48 10.56
N GLU A 61 10.89 -6.65 11.54
CA GLU A 61 9.95 -6.25 12.59
C GLU A 61 8.79 -5.41 12.04
N SER A 62 9.06 -4.56 11.05
CA SER A 62 8.05 -3.76 10.37
C SER A 62 7.07 -4.64 9.60
N ARG A 63 7.58 -5.67 8.89
CA ARG A 63 6.74 -6.67 8.23
C ARG A 63 5.89 -7.44 9.22
N LYS A 64 6.49 -7.90 10.33
CA LYS A 64 5.77 -8.61 11.40
C LYS A 64 4.63 -7.77 11.99
N ASP A 65 4.87 -6.47 12.24
CA ASP A 65 3.83 -5.55 12.73
C ASP A 65 2.68 -5.40 11.72
N CYS A 66 3.01 -5.28 10.42
CA CYS A 66 2.00 -5.26 9.37
C CYS A 66 1.17 -6.55 9.37
N LEU A 67 1.81 -7.71 9.42
CA LEU A 67 1.13 -9.02 9.42
C LEU A 67 0.21 -9.20 10.64
N GLN A 68 0.62 -8.71 11.81
CA GLN A 68 -0.22 -8.71 13.03
C GLN A 68 -1.49 -7.86 12.87
N ARG A 69 -1.45 -6.85 11.99
CA ARG A 69 -2.60 -6.00 11.64
C ARG A 69 -3.39 -6.52 10.45
N GLN A 70 -3.18 -7.78 10.04
CA GLN A 70 -3.76 -8.38 8.82
C GLN A 70 -3.38 -7.60 7.55
N ALA A 71 -2.15 -7.07 7.54
CA ALA A 71 -1.57 -6.25 6.48
C ALA A 71 -0.16 -6.75 6.08
N ASP A 72 0.45 -6.16 5.05
CA ASP A 72 1.85 -6.40 4.68
C ASP A 72 2.51 -5.06 4.27
N LEU A 73 3.83 -5.07 4.09
CA LEU A 73 4.57 -3.93 3.58
C LEU A 73 4.12 -3.54 2.16
N VAL A 74 4.33 -2.27 1.77
CA VAL A 74 3.73 -1.72 0.55
C VAL A 74 4.46 -2.26 -0.67
N ILE A 75 3.71 -2.69 -1.67
CA ILE A 75 4.21 -2.97 -3.01
C ILE A 75 3.91 -1.76 -3.86
N ILE A 76 4.93 -1.22 -4.52
CA ILE A 76 4.79 -0.05 -5.40
C ILE A 76 4.83 -0.54 -6.83
N ASP A 77 3.67 -0.65 -7.46
CA ASP A 77 3.57 -1.10 -8.87
C ASP A 77 3.43 0.07 -9.83
N THR A 78 2.83 1.16 -9.38
CA THR A 78 2.47 2.30 -10.21
C THR A 78 3.22 3.56 -9.81
N LYS A 79 3.38 4.49 -10.77
CA LYS A 79 4.02 5.77 -10.50
C LYS A 79 3.18 6.59 -9.52
N GLU A 80 1.86 6.46 -9.61
CA GLU A 80 0.87 7.11 -8.77
C GLU A 80 1.03 6.68 -7.31
N GLU A 81 1.19 5.37 -7.04
CA GLU A 81 1.51 4.86 -5.70
C GLU A 81 2.87 5.38 -5.20
N GLN A 82 3.86 5.45 -6.08
CA GLN A 82 5.17 6.01 -5.74
C GLN A 82 5.09 7.50 -5.37
N ASP A 83 4.33 8.29 -6.12
CA ASP A 83 4.16 9.72 -5.87
C ASP A 83 3.33 9.95 -4.60
N PHE A 84 2.31 9.12 -4.36
CA PHE A 84 1.54 9.14 -3.12
C PHE A 84 2.41 8.87 -1.89
N THR A 85 3.21 7.80 -1.92
CA THR A 85 4.11 7.46 -0.81
C THR A 85 5.16 8.54 -0.53
N ARG A 86 5.61 9.29 -1.54
CA ARG A 86 6.57 10.39 -1.37
C ARG A 86 6.00 11.59 -0.60
N GLN A 87 4.69 11.82 -0.63
CA GLN A 87 4.04 12.94 0.05
C GLN A 87 4.13 12.85 1.57
N PHE A 88 4.45 11.67 2.12
CA PHE A 88 4.58 11.50 3.56
C PHE A 88 5.88 12.06 4.15
N HIS A 89 6.86 12.40 3.29
CA HIS A 89 8.15 12.99 3.71
C HIS A 89 8.83 12.24 4.86
N LYS A 90 8.67 10.91 4.90
CA LYS A 90 9.23 10.02 5.93
C LYS A 90 10.00 8.89 5.27
N LEU A 91 11.12 8.50 5.88
CA LEU A 91 11.79 7.26 5.55
C LEU A 91 10.95 6.11 6.10
N THR A 92 10.44 5.27 5.20
CA THR A 92 9.53 4.17 5.55
C THR A 92 9.94 2.90 4.82
N TRP A 93 9.90 1.76 5.51
CA TRP A 93 10.11 0.47 4.88
C TRP A 93 9.00 0.14 3.88
N ILE A 94 9.42 -0.35 2.71
CA ILE A 94 8.54 -0.89 1.67
C ILE A 94 8.71 -2.40 1.58
N GLY A 95 7.80 -3.08 0.88
CA GLY A 95 7.78 -4.53 0.77
C GLY A 95 8.83 -5.12 -0.15
N LEU A 96 9.83 -4.35 -0.54
CA LEU A 96 10.91 -4.79 -1.41
C LEU A 96 12.05 -5.32 -0.52
N TYR A 97 12.53 -6.53 -0.82
CA TYR A 97 13.66 -7.14 -0.11
C TYR A 97 14.59 -7.82 -1.10
N ASN A 98 15.84 -8.00 -0.72
CA ASN A 98 16.78 -8.79 -1.49
C ASN A 98 16.65 -10.27 -1.10
N ASP A 99 16.18 -11.09 -2.02
CA ASP A 99 16.06 -12.52 -1.82
C ASP A 99 17.46 -13.15 -1.89
N THR A 100 17.94 -13.68 -0.77
CA THR A 100 19.28 -14.26 -0.65
C THR A 100 19.44 -15.57 -1.44
N VAL A 101 18.34 -16.23 -1.81
CA VAL A 101 18.36 -17.47 -2.60
C VAL A 101 18.51 -17.15 -4.08
N THR A 102 17.74 -16.17 -4.58
CA THR A 102 17.76 -15.80 -6.00
C THR A 102 18.75 -14.68 -6.32
N GLY A 103 19.20 -13.93 -5.32
CA GLY A 103 20.01 -12.72 -5.46
C GLY A 103 19.26 -11.55 -6.11
N GLN A 104 17.93 -11.61 -6.16
CA GLN A 104 17.09 -10.64 -6.85
C GLN A 104 16.24 -9.83 -5.86
N TRP A 105 15.89 -8.61 -6.28
CA TRP A 105 14.91 -7.81 -5.57
C TRP A 105 13.50 -8.38 -5.79
N THR A 106 12.86 -8.75 -4.68
CA THR A 106 11.57 -9.44 -4.66
C THR A 106 10.61 -8.71 -3.73
N TRP A 107 9.35 -8.63 -4.11
CA TRP A 107 8.29 -8.06 -3.28
C TRP A 107 7.78 -9.08 -2.26
N VAL A 108 7.19 -8.61 -1.16
CA VAL A 108 6.62 -9.45 -0.10
C VAL A 108 5.57 -10.46 -0.56
N ASP A 109 4.96 -10.25 -1.74
CA ASP A 109 4.02 -11.18 -2.39
C ASP A 109 4.70 -12.26 -3.26
N GLY A 110 6.04 -12.25 -3.32
CA GLY A 110 6.87 -13.16 -4.11
C GLY A 110 7.07 -12.73 -5.56
N THR A 111 6.52 -11.60 -6.00
CA THR A 111 6.73 -11.11 -7.36
C THR A 111 8.10 -10.44 -7.50
N PRO A 112 8.81 -10.67 -8.62
CA PRO A 112 10.10 -10.01 -8.85
C PRO A 112 9.90 -8.53 -9.17
N LEU A 113 10.87 -7.69 -8.81
CA LEU A 113 10.88 -6.27 -9.16
C LEU A 113 10.96 -6.07 -10.68
N LYS A 114 9.88 -5.62 -11.31
CA LYS A 114 9.82 -5.34 -12.75
C LYS A 114 10.16 -3.89 -13.10
N LYS A 115 9.73 -2.96 -12.24
CA LYS A 115 9.95 -1.53 -12.39
C LYS A 115 10.40 -0.98 -11.05
N SER A 116 11.43 -0.16 -11.08
CA SER A 116 11.91 0.54 -9.91
C SER A 116 11.75 2.05 -10.08
N TYR A 117 11.49 2.71 -8.95
CA TYR A 117 11.41 4.16 -8.87
C TYR A 117 12.47 4.70 -7.91
N TRP A 118 13.66 4.10 -8.00
CA TRP A 118 14.82 4.42 -7.19
C TRP A 118 15.12 5.92 -7.22
N GLY A 119 15.48 6.47 -6.07
CA GLY A 119 16.07 7.79 -6.01
C GLY A 119 17.46 7.80 -6.65
N THR A 120 17.98 8.98 -6.96
CA THR A 120 19.35 9.12 -7.46
C THR A 120 20.34 8.49 -6.49
N GLY A 121 21.10 7.49 -6.94
CA GLY A 121 22.08 6.76 -6.12
C GLY A 121 21.56 5.47 -5.47
N GLU A 122 20.31 5.08 -5.72
CA GLU A 122 19.72 3.82 -5.28
C GLU A 122 19.62 2.79 -6.45
N PRO A 123 19.68 1.47 -6.18
CA PRO A 123 19.89 0.86 -4.87
C PRO A 123 21.36 0.95 -4.45
N ASN A 124 21.63 1.54 -3.30
CA ASN A 124 22.94 1.48 -2.67
C ASN A 124 23.03 0.23 -1.79
N LYS A 125 24.26 -0.14 -1.40
CA LYS A 125 24.49 -1.33 -0.54
C LYS A 125 24.25 -1.04 0.95
N PHE A 126 23.60 0.08 1.31
CA PHE A 126 23.23 0.35 2.70
C PHE A 126 21.97 -0.45 3.02
N GLU A 127 22.19 -1.70 3.43
CA GLU A 127 21.23 -2.60 4.08
C GLU A 127 19.80 -2.58 3.49
N GLY A 128 19.59 -3.46 2.50
CA GLY A 128 18.26 -3.94 2.11
C GLY A 128 17.80 -5.07 3.02
#